data_AF-A0A947USP7-F1
#
_entry.id   AF-A0A947USP7-F1
#
_cell.length_a   1.000
_cell.length_b   1.000
_cell.length_c   1.000
_cell.angle_alpha   90.00
_cell.angle_beta   90.00
_cell.angle_gamma   90.00
#
_symmetry.space_group_name_H-M   'P 1'
#
loop_
_entity.id
_entity.type
_entity.pdbx_description
1 polymer ?
#
loop_
_entity_poly.entity_id
_entity_poly.type
_entity_poly.pdbx_seq_one_letter_code
_entity_poly.pdbx_strand_id
1 'polypeptide(L)'
;MSANTAVAEKYRNNFLKEIEEQVEMGDWVKMCMQCGVCSGSCPTNFQSAWEHPPQELFMMIRAGKREEVLTSSSMWNCTSCYNCIVR
;
A
#
# COMPACT_ATOMS: atom_id res chain seq x y z
N MET A 1 18.79 -11.14 22.94
CA MET A 1 18.69 -10.81 21.50
C MET A 1 19.02 -9.35 21.32
N SER A 2 19.85 -8.99 20.33
CA SER A 2 20.18 -7.57 20.05
C SER A 2 18.92 -6.82 19.61
N ALA A 3 18.78 -5.54 19.98
CA ALA A 3 17.65 -4.70 19.56
C ALA A 3 17.45 -4.71 18.04
N ASN A 4 18.56 -4.81 17.28
CA ASN A 4 18.52 -4.87 15.81
C ASN A 4 17.88 -6.16 15.29
N THR A 5 18.00 -7.28 16.01
CA THR A 5 17.39 -8.55 15.62
C THR A 5 15.88 -8.52 15.78
N ALA A 6 15.38 -7.89 16.85
CA ALA A 6 13.94 -7.72 17.07
C ALA A 6 13.30 -6.80 16.01
N VAL A 7 13.99 -5.73 15.60
CA VAL A 7 13.54 -4.83 14.52
C VAL A 7 13.54 -5.55 13.17
N ALA A 8 14.57 -6.33 12.86
CA ALA A 8 14.64 -7.09 11.61
C ALA A 8 13.54 -8.16 11.51
N GLU A 9 13.20 -8.84 12.60
CA GLU A 9 12.15 -9.87 12.61
C GLU A 9 10.77 -9.27 12.29
N LYS A 10 10.49 -8.02 12.70
CA LYS A 10 9.25 -7.30 12.34
C LYS A 10 9.04 -7.22 10.83
N TYR A 11 10.12 -7.07 10.06
CA TYR A 11 10.09 -6.97 8.60
C TYR A 11 10.32 -8.30 7.88
N ARG A 12 10.45 -9.41 8.62
CA ARG A 12 10.65 -10.75 8.08
C ARG A 12 9.32 -11.42 7.70
N ASN A 13 8.42 -10.65 7.09
CA ASN A 13 7.16 -11.17 6.58
C ASN A 13 7.14 -11.13 5.05
N ASN A 14 6.34 -12.01 4.46
CA ASN A 14 6.28 -12.20 3.01
C ASN A 14 5.17 -11.37 2.37
N PHE A 15 4.72 -10.27 2.99
CA PHE A 15 3.50 -9.61 2.57
C PHE A 15 3.55 -9.09 1.13
N LEU A 16 4.66 -8.46 0.72
CA LEU A 16 4.83 -8.03 -0.68
C LEU A 16 4.79 -9.22 -1.64
N LYS A 17 5.44 -10.33 -1.29
CA LYS A 17 5.45 -11.55 -2.11
C LYS A 17 4.05 -12.17 -2.24
N GLU A 18 3.28 -12.19 -1.15
CA GLU A 18 1.89 -12.64 -1.20
C GLU A 18 1.03 -11.75 -2.12
N ILE A 19 1.23 -10.43 -2.08
CA ILE A 19 0.54 -9.50 -2.99
C ILE A 19 0.91 -9.81 -4.46
N GLU A 20 2.19 -10.02 -4.76
CA GLU A 20 2.65 -10.37 -6.12
C GLU A 20 2.01 -11.67 -6.62
N GLU A 21 1.88 -12.68 -5.77
CA GLU A 21 1.36 -14.00 -6.14
C GLU A 21 -0.17 -14.08 -6.16
N GLN A 22 -0.87 -13.28 -5.35
CA GLN A 22 -2.32 -13.43 -5.11
C GLN A 22 -3.18 -12.29 -5.69
N VAL A 23 -2.60 -11.14 -6.01
CA VAL A 23 -3.34 -9.97 -6.52
C VAL A 23 -3.09 -9.81 -8.01
N GLU A 24 -4.15 -9.57 -8.78
CA GLU A 24 -4.04 -9.22 -10.19
C GLU A 24 -3.16 -7.97 -10.35
N MET A 25 -2.14 -8.06 -11.22
CA MET A 25 -1.13 -7.00 -11.40
C MET A 25 -0.36 -6.65 -10.10
N GLY A 26 -0.29 -7.54 -9.11
CA GLY A 26 0.41 -7.32 -7.84
C GLY A 26 1.89 -6.93 -8.00
N ASP A 27 2.53 -7.40 -9.07
CA ASP A 27 3.90 -7.01 -9.48
C ASP A 27 4.09 -5.49 -9.65
N TRP A 28 3.03 -4.72 -9.86
CA TRP A 28 3.14 -3.27 -10.04
C TRP A 28 3.44 -2.54 -8.72
N VAL A 29 3.14 -3.17 -7.57
CA VAL A 29 3.39 -2.56 -6.25
C VAL A 29 4.90 -2.31 -6.03
N LYS A 30 5.77 -3.22 -6.48
CA LYS A 30 7.24 -3.03 -6.40
C LYS A 30 7.76 -1.94 -7.34
N MET A 31 7.01 -1.60 -8.39
CA MET A 31 7.38 -0.56 -9.35
C MET A 31 7.05 0.86 -8.84
N CYS A 32 6.28 0.98 -7.77
CA CYS A 32 5.93 2.27 -7.20
C CYS A 32 7.17 3.06 -6.75
N MET A 33 7.42 4.18 -7.41
CA MET A 33 8.50 5.12 -7.09
C MET A 33 8.09 6.25 -6.11
N GLN A 34 6.90 6.15 -5.51
CA GLN A 34 6.42 7.10 -4.50
C GLN A 34 6.27 8.55 -5.01
N CYS A 35 5.88 8.72 -6.27
CA CYS A 35 5.68 10.06 -6.87
C CYS A 35 4.40 10.77 -6.42
N GLY A 36 3.41 10.06 -5.88
CA GLY A 36 2.17 10.64 -5.37
C GLY A 36 1.10 10.98 -6.42
N VAL A 37 1.33 10.73 -7.71
CA VAL A 37 0.36 11.00 -8.80
C VAL A 37 -0.99 10.29 -8.55
N CYS A 38 -0.96 9.06 -8.05
CA CYS A 38 -2.17 8.31 -7.71
C CYS A 38 -2.99 8.97 -6.59
N SER A 39 -2.34 9.50 -5.55
CA SER A 39 -3.01 10.23 -4.46
C SER A 39 -3.59 11.56 -4.96
N GLY A 40 -2.84 12.31 -5.77
CA GLY A 40 -3.29 13.60 -6.31
C GLY A 40 -4.42 13.50 -7.33
N SER A 41 -4.50 12.39 -8.07
CA SER A 41 -5.54 12.14 -9.09
C SER A 41 -6.80 11.46 -8.54
N CYS A 42 -6.75 10.94 -7.31
CA CYS A 42 -7.85 10.22 -6.70
C CYS A 42 -8.97 11.19 -6.27
N PRO A 43 -10.21 11.03 -6.78
CA PRO A 43 -11.31 11.96 -6.51
C PRO A 43 -11.78 11.92 -5.05
N THR A 44 -11.53 10.82 -4.34
CA THR A 44 -11.94 10.59 -2.96
C THR A 44 -10.81 10.81 -1.95
N ASN A 45 -9.61 11.18 -2.40
CA ASN A 45 -8.40 11.30 -1.55
C ASN A 45 -8.57 12.29 -0.38
N PHE A 46 -9.40 13.31 -0.56
CA PHE A 46 -9.63 14.36 0.44
C PHE A 46 -10.84 14.10 1.34
N GLN A 47 -11.44 12.91 1.24
CA GLN A 47 -12.52 12.50 2.13
C GLN A 47 -11.94 12.01 3.46
N SER A 48 -12.64 12.27 4.56
CA SER A 48 -12.16 11.94 5.91
C SER A 48 -11.98 10.45 6.18
N ALA A 49 -12.61 9.58 5.39
CA ALA A 49 -12.46 8.13 5.49
C ALA A 49 -11.19 7.59 4.81
N TRP A 50 -10.43 8.46 4.13
CA TRP A 50 -9.25 8.11 3.37
C TRP A 50 -7.97 8.29 4.20
N GLU A 51 -7.79 7.45 5.22
CA GLU A 51 -6.69 7.55 6.19
C GLU A 51 -5.31 7.37 5.56
N HIS A 52 -5.19 6.42 4.62
CA HIS A 52 -3.96 6.10 3.91
C HIS A 52 -4.19 6.21 2.40
N PRO A 53 -3.58 7.20 1.73
CA PRO A 53 -3.70 7.35 0.30
C PRO A 53 -2.99 6.26 -0.51
N PRO A 54 -3.34 6.06 -1.81
CA PRO A 54 -2.84 4.93 -2.58
C PRO A 54 -1.31 4.81 -2.59
N GLN A 55 -0.62 5.95 -2.69
CA GLN A 55 0.85 5.98 -2.62
C GLN A 55 1.38 5.52 -1.25
N GLU A 56 0.73 5.92 -0.16
CA GLU A 56 1.09 5.48 1.19
C GLU A 56 0.80 3.99 1.38
N LEU A 57 -0.36 3.50 0.93
CA LEU A 57 -0.71 2.07 0.96
C LEU A 57 0.35 1.22 0.25
N PHE A 58 0.84 1.65 -0.92
CA PHE A 58 1.91 0.93 -1.62
C PHE A 58 3.22 0.90 -0.83
N MET A 59 3.56 1.98 -0.12
CA MET A 59 4.72 1.99 0.77
C MET A 59 4.52 1.07 1.97
N MET A 60 3.32 1.07 2.58
CA MET A 60 3.00 0.22 3.71
C MET A 60 3.11 -1.27 3.34
N ILE A 61 2.63 -1.65 2.16
CA ILE A 61 2.79 -3.01 1.64
C ILE A 61 4.27 -3.37 1.52
N ARG A 62 5.08 -2.50 0.89
CA ARG A 62 6.54 -2.71 0.75
C ARG A 62 7.28 -2.72 2.09
N ALA A 63 6.78 -2.00 3.08
CA ALA A 63 7.29 -1.98 4.44
C ALA A 63 6.80 -3.18 5.28
N GLY A 64 6.06 -4.13 4.71
CA GLY A 64 5.58 -5.32 5.41
C GLY A 64 4.57 -5.00 6.52
N LYS A 65 3.88 -3.86 6.45
CA LYS A 65 2.88 -3.43 7.44
C LYS A 65 1.53 -4.13 7.19
N ARG A 66 1.53 -5.46 7.20
CA ARG A 66 0.38 -6.30 6.81
C ARG A 66 -0.88 -5.94 7.58
N GLU A 67 -0.82 -6.00 8.91
CA GLU A 67 -1.99 -5.78 9.76
C GLU A 67 -2.57 -4.39 9.53
N GLU A 68 -1.72 -3.37 9.48
CA GLU A 68 -2.12 -1.96 9.26
C GLU A 68 -2.80 -1.78 7.89
N VAL A 69 -2.31 -2.45 6.84
CA VAL A 69 -2.93 -2.40 5.51
C VAL A 69 -4.28 -3.13 5.53
N LEU A 70 -4.33 -4.36 6.04
CA LEU A 70 -5.52 -5.20 5.99
C LEU A 70 -6.66 -4.73 6.90
N THR A 71 -6.37 -3.98 7.97
CA THR A 71 -7.39 -3.39 8.85
C THR A 71 -7.80 -1.97 8.45
N SER A 72 -7.09 -1.33 7.51
CA SER A 72 -7.43 0.03 7.08
C SER A 72 -8.75 0.06 6.31
N SER A 73 -9.57 1.07 6.63
CA SER A 73 -10.79 1.36 5.87
C SER A 73 -10.52 2.02 4.50
N SER A 74 -9.30 2.54 4.29
CA SER A 74 -8.93 3.36 3.12
C SER A 74 -9.21 2.67 1.78
N MET A 75 -8.91 1.37 1.69
CA MET A 75 -9.10 0.59 0.46
C MET A 75 -10.57 0.52 0.03
N TRP A 76 -11.51 0.52 0.98
CA TRP A 76 -12.95 0.43 0.71
C TRP A 76 -13.54 1.70 0.10
N ASN A 77 -12.84 2.83 0.21
CA ASN A 77 -13.28 4.06 -0.42
C ASN A 77 -12.93 4.09 -1.92
N CYS A 78 -12.06 3.20 -2.41
CA CYS A 78 -11.63 3.18 -3.81
C CYS A 78 -12.84 2.88 -4.72
N THR A 79 -13.17 3.84 -5.59
CA THR A 79 -14.30 3.70 -6.53
C THR A 79 -13.95 2.95 -7.81
N SER A 80 -12.73 2.41 -7.92
CA SER A 80 -12.21 1.78 -9.15
C SER A 80 -12.41 2.66 -10.39
N CYS A 81 -12.17 3.98 -10.27
CA CYS A 81 -12.33 4.94 -11.36
C CYS A 81 -11.14 4.98 -12.36
N TYR A 82 -10.05 4.27 -12.06
CA TYR A 82 -8.83 4.17 -12.89
C TYR A 82 -8.05 5.47 -13.17
N ASN A 83 -8.46 6.63 -12.62
CA ASN A 83 -7.72 7.88 -12.80
C ASN A 83 -6.23 7.78 -12.43
N CYS A 84 -5.91 7.05 -11.36
CA CYS A 84 -4.55 6.85 -10.89
C CYS A 84 -3.69 5.93 -11.78
N ILE A 85 -4.30 5.17 -12.70
CA ILE A 85 -3.61 4.28 -13.63
C ILE A 85 -3.29 5.00 -14.95
N VAL A 86 -4.14 5.93 -15.37
CA VAL A 86 -4.02 6.65 -16.65
C VAL A 86 -3.27 7.99 -16.55
N ARG A 87 -2.62 8.28 -15.42
CA ARG A 87 -1.95 9.56 -15.13
C ARG A 87 -0.49 9.36 -14.79
#